data_AF-D0LHF8-F1
#
_entry.id   AF-D0LHF8-F1
#
_cell.length_a   1.000
_cell.length_b   1.000
_cell.length_c   1.000
_cell.angle_alpha   90.00
_cell.angle_beta   90.00
_cell.angle_gamma   90.00
#
_symmetry.space_group_name_H-M   'P 1'
#
loop_
_entity.id
_entity.type
_entity.pdbx_description
1 polymer ?
#
loop_
_entity_poly.entity_id
_entity_poly.type
_entity_poly.pdbx_seq_one_letter_code
_entity_poly.pdbx_strand_id
1 'polypeptide(L)'
;MLRGVFAALGGLRAALGNRAVYAVYFRFTLTLLVLSLVLLGGLGALVWWLTEPASAQGAAASAQGAAAADQGGLLAEYGLDALVGGGLWVLRVLGLLIAALASPLIAFLLIGIVFPVFAETLFFAGLRVMAPKRAHELEAAPGLAFLPSLWKSLRLLLHLLGYTVIALLLGIIPVVGVVLGPVVQFWGTGKVLGWELLDPYFSKRSMRYPAQREYVGARGFAFVGFGLPWMLVLAIPVIGPLLFGLAQASAPALLVRVLEPPQSAAESE
;
A
#
# COMPACT_ATOMS: atom_id res chain seq x y z
N MET A 1 -22.35 -12.55 -8.88
CA MET A 1 -21.35 -12.83 -7.83
C MET A 1 -20.43 -13.99 -8.21
N LEU A 2 -20.96 -15.21 -8.43
CA LEU A 2 -20.14 -16.38 -8.80
C LEU A 2 -19.19 -16.16 -9.99
N ARG A 3 -19.66 -15.48 -11.05
CA ARG A 3 -18.80 -15.12 -12.20
C ARG A 3 -17.55 -14.31 -11.79
N GLY A 4 -17.67 -13.43 -10.80
CA GLY A 4 -16.54 -12.67 -10.24
C GLY A 4 -15.56 -13.57 -9.48
N VAL A 5 -16.07 -14.49 -8.66
CA VAL A 5 -15.23 -15.48 -7.94
C VAL A 5 -14.45 -16.34 -8.92
N PHE A 6 -15.12 -16.88 -9.95
CA PHE A 6 -14.46 -17.67 -10.99
C PHE A 6 -13.46 -16.85 -11.82
N ALA A 7 -13.72 -15.55 -12.02
CA ALA A 7 -12.75 -14.67 -12.64
C ALA A 7 -11.50 -14.49 -11.75
N ALA A 8 -11.65 -14.31 -10.43
CA ALA A 8 -10.52 -14.22 -9.51
C ALA A 8 -9.65 -15.48 -9.52
N LEU A 9 -10.27 -16.66 -9.39
CA LEU A 9 -9.56 -17.94 -9.42
C LEU A 9 -8.94 -18.23 -10.80
N GLY A 10 -9.67 -17.94 -11.87
CA GLY A 10 -9.18 -18.10 -13.24
C GLY A 10 -8.02 -17.16 -13.57
N GLY A 11 -8.08 -15.92 -13.09
CA GLY A 11 -7.01 -14.94 -13.22
C GLY A 11 -5.77 -15.32 -12.42
N LEU A 12 -5.94 -15.78 -11.18
CA LEU A 12 -4.85 -16.30 -10.35
C LEU A 12 -4.15 -17.48 -11.03
N ARG A 13 -4.94 -18.44 -11.56
CA ARG A 13 -4.39 -19.59 -12.29
C ARG A 13 -3.64 -19.15 -13.55
N ALA A 14 -4.15 -18.16 -14.28
CA ALA A 14 -3.46 -17.61 -15.45
C ALA A 14 -2.15 -16.91 -15.09
N ALA A 15 -2.15 -16.13 -13.99
CA ALA A 15 -0.97 -15.43 -13.49
C ALA A 15 0.12 -16.41 -13.02
N LEU A 16 -0.23 -17.44 -12.24
CA LEU A 16 0.71 -18.46 -11.77
C LEU A 16 1.19 -19.39 -12.90
N GLY A 17 0.34 -19.65 -13.89
CA GLY A 17 0.69 -20.50 -15.03
C GLY A 17 1.64 -19.85 -16.05
N ASN A 18 1.90 -18.54 -15.94
CA ASN A 18 2.72 -17.81 -16.90
C ASN A 18 4.03 -17.31 -16.27
N ARG A 19 5.16 -17.80 -16.79
CA ARG A 19 6.50 -17.44 -16.31
C ARG A 19 6.80 -15.94 -16.41
N ALA A 20 6.28 -15.24 -17.42
CA ALA A 20 6.51 -13.81 -17.60
C ALA A 20 5.81 -13.01 -16.50
N VAL A 21 4.56 -13.36 -16.17
CA VAL A 21 3.82 -12.75 -15.06
C VAL A 21 4.51 -13.00 -13.73
N TYR A 22 4.93 -14.26 -13.49
CA TYR A 22 5.67 -14.61 -12.28
C TYR A 22 7.01 -13.87 -12.15
N ALA A 23 7.74 -13.69 -13.25
CA ALA A 23 9.00 -12.94 -13.23
C ALA A 23 8.79 -11.46 -12.88
N VAL A 24 7.74 -10.82 -13.40
CA VAL A 24 7.37 -9.45 -13.05
C VAL A 24 6.98 -9.36 -11.57
N TYR A 25 6.13 -10.29 -11.11
CA TYR A 25 5.73 -10.40 -9.71
C TYR A 25 6.91 -10.59 -8.76
N PHE A 26 7.84 -11.49 -9.10
CA PHE A 26 9.01 -11.78 -8.27
C PHE A 26 9.94 -10.58 -8.17
N ARG A 27 10.23 -9.92 -9.30
CA ARG A 27 11.03 -8.69 -9.32
C ARG A 27 10.40 -7.59 -8.47
N PHE A 28 9.09 -7.40 -8.58
CA PHE A 28 8.36 -6.43 -7.77
C PHE A 28 8.46 -6.74 -6.28
N THR A 29 8.19 -7.99 -5.89
CA THR A 29 8.25 -8.44 -4.50
C THR A 29 9.65 -8.24 -3.92
N LEU A 30 10.68 -8.60 -4.69
CA LEU A 30 12.07 -8.40 -4.31
C LEU A 30 12.41 -6.91 -4.15
N THR A 31 11.98 -6.06 -5.10
CA THR A 31 12.18 -4.61 -5.01
C THR A 31 11.53 -4.02 -3.76
N LEU A 32 10.28 -4.40 -3.45
CA LEU A 32 9.61 -3.95 -2.22
C LEU A 32 10.34 -4.40 -0.97
N LEU A 33 10.81 -5.66 -0.94
CA LEU A 33 11.53 -6.20 0.22
C LEU A 33 12.86 -5.47 0.41
N VAL A 34 13.65 -5.30 -0.66
CA VAL A 34 14.91 -4.55 -0.63
C VAL A 34 14.67 -3.10 -0.21
N LEU A 35 13.69 -2.42 -0.80
CA LEU A 35 13.35 -1.04 -0.45
C LEU A 35 12.95 -0.93 1.02
N SER A 36 12.13 -1.85 1.52
CA SER A 36 11.71 -1.88 2.92
C SER A 36 12.91 -2.08 3.86
N LEU A 37 13.83 -3.00 3.53
CA LEU A 37 15.04 -3.22 4.30
C LEU A 37 15.99 -2.02 4.27
N VAL A 38 16.16 -1.38 3.12
CA VAL A 38 16.99 -0.16 2.98
C VAL A 38 16.40 0.99 3.77
N LEU A 39 15.08 1.20 3.71
CA LEU A 39 14.41 2.25 4.49
C LEU A 39 14.51 1.98 5.99
N LEU A 40 14.26 0.75 6.42
CA LEU A 40 14.35 0.36 7.83
C LEU A 40 15.79 0.50 8.36
N GLY A 41 16.77 -0.04 7.62
CA GLY A 41 18.18 0.03 7.98
C GLY A 41 18.73 1.46 7.93
N GLY A 42 18.38 2.23 6.90
CA GLY A 42 18.79 3.62 6.74
C GLY A 42 18.22 4.54 7.82
N LEU A 43 16.92 4.41 8.12
CA LEU A 43 16.29 5.17 9.21
C LEU A 43 16.88 4.77 10.57
N GLY A 44 17.10 3.47 10.80
CA GLY A 44 17.73 2.96 12.02
C GLY A 44 19.15 3.50 12.20
N ALA A 45 19.97 3.45 11.15
CA ALA A 45 21.33 3.98 11.17
C ALA A 45 21.38 5.50 11.34
N LEU A 46 20.46 6.24 10.70
CA LEU A 46 20.35 7.69 10.86
C LEU A 46 20.00 8.06 12.30
N VAL A 47 19.00 7.39 12.88
CA VAL A 47 18.62 7.61 14.28
C VAL A 47 19.77 7.26 15.21
N TRP A 48 20.45 6.13 14.98
CA TRP A 48 21.64 5.76 15.74
C TRP A 48 22.72 6.84 15.66
N TRP A 49 23.08 7.29 14.45
CA TRP A 49 24.09 8.32 14.23
C TRP A 49 23.75 9.67 14.88
N LEU A 50 22.50 10.13 14.75
CA LEU A 50 22.03 11.36 15.40
C LEU A 50 21.99 11.27 16.92
N THR A 51 21.97 10.04 17.45
CA THR A 51 21.90 9.81 18.89
C THR A 51 23.24 9.41 19.49
N GLU A 52 24.31 9.11 18.75
CA GLU A 52 25.59 8.76 19.35
C GLU A 52 26.09 9.84 20.32
N PRO A 53 26.61 9.46 21.51
CA PRO A 53 27.04 10.44 22.50
C PRO A 53 28.26 11.19 21.96
N ALA A 54 28.27 12.52 22.11
CA ALA A 54 29.43 13.34 21.78
C ALA A 54 30.71 12.87 22.51
N SER A 55 30.60 12.13 23.62
CA SER A 55 31.74 11.51 24.30
C SER A 55 32.37 10.34 23.53
N ALA A 56 31.67 9.66 22.61
CA ALA A 56 32.30 8.67 21.71
C ALA A 56 33.08 9.35 20.57
N GLN A 57 32.57 10.48 20.06
CA GLN A 57 33.25 11.31 19.06
C GLN A 57 34.42 12.10 19.69
N GLY A 58 34.27 12.50 20.95
CA GLY A 58 35.26 13.18 21.76
C GLY A 58 36.31 12.25 22.39
N ALA A 59 36.01 10.98 22.69
CA ALA A 59 37.00 10.01 23.16
C ALA A 59 38.07 9.72 22.10
N ALA A 60 37.69 9.68 20.82
CA ALA A 60 38.64 9.58 19.71
C ALA A 60 39.52 10.83 19.56
N ALA A 61 38.99 12.01 19.87
CA ALA A 61 39.72 13.29 19.82
C ALA A 61 40.55 13.58 21.09
N SER A 62 40.10 13.11 22.26
CA SER A 62 40.75 13.33 23.58
C SER A 62 41.84 12.30 23.89
N ALA A 63 41.85 11.14 23.23
CA ALA A 63 43.02 10.26 23.23
C ALA A 63 44.28 10.94 22.65
N GLN A 64 44.12 12.01 21.85
CA GLN A 64 45.22 12.87 21.37
C GLN A 64 45.51 14.07 22.29
N GLY A 65 44.65 14.38 23.27
CA GLY A 65 44.77 15.55 24.16
C GLY A 65 45.04 15.23 25.63
N ALA A 66 44.83 14.00 26.09
CA ALA A 66 44.91 13.57 27.49
C ALA A 66 46.34 13.43 28.07
N ALA A 67 47.32 14.15 27.50
CA ALA A 67 48.65 14.30 28.08
C ALA A 67 48.76 15.53 29.00
N ALA A 68 47.70 16.34 29.17
CA ALA A 68 47.76 17.56 29.96
C ALA A 68 46.51 17.77 30.83
N ALA A 69 46.77 18.10 32.11
CA ALA A 69 45.88 18.72 33.10
C ALA A 69 45.04 17.80 34.02
N ASP A 70 45.73 17.32 35.05
CA ASP A 70 45.58 17.65 36.49
C ASP A 70 44.23 18.02 37.12
N GLN A 71 44.11 17.53 38.36
CA GLN A 71 42.97 17.34 39.24
C GLN A 71 42.44 18.65 39.87
N GLY A 72 41.14 18.91 39.74
CA GLY A 72 40.48 20.00 40.48
C GLY A 72 38.96 20.14 40.37
N GLY A 73 38.28 19.42 39.48
CA GLY A 73 36.86 19.67 39.12
C GLY A 73 35.81 18.64 39.60
N LEU A 74 36.19 17.64 40.38
CA LEU A 74 35.48 16.36 40.62
C LEU A 74 34.01 16.40 41.12
N LEU A 75 33.43 17.54 41.50
CA LEU A 75 32.00 17.62 41.89
C LEU A 75 31.16 18.51 40.97
N ALA A 76 31.76 19.54 40.37
CA ALA A 76 31.10 20.37 39.36
C ALA A 76 31.05 19.66 37.99
N GLU A 77 32.11 18.90 37.68
CA GLU A 77 32.25 18.09 36.46
C GLU A 77 31.21 16.95 36.44
N TYR A 78 31.06 16.20 37.55
CA TYR A 78 30.08 15.11 37.66
C TYR A 78 28.62 15.57 37.59
N GLY A 79 28.29 16.75 38.12
CA GLY A 79 26.93 17.28 38.10
C GLY A 79 26.49 17.77 36.71
N LEU A 80 27.39 18.45 35.99
CA LEU A 80 27.15 18.91 34.62
C LEU A 80 27.12 17.75 33.62
N ASP A 81 28.02 16.77 33.76
CA ASP A 81 28.05 15.60 32.89
C ASP A 81 26.82 14.70 33.04
N ALA A 82 26.32 14.54 34.27
CA ALA A 82 25.09 13.81 34.53
C ALA A 82 23.85 14.54 33.95
N LEU A 83 23.79 15.87 34.08
CA LEU A 83 22.71 16.69 33.49
C LEU A 83 22.74 16.69 31.96
N VAL A 84 23.91 16.84 31.35
CA VAL A 84 24.10 16.80 29.90
C VAL A 84 23.84 15.38 29.37
N GLY A 85 24.34 14.36 30.04
CA GLY A 85 24.09 12.95 29.69
C GLY A 85 22.61 12.57 29.79
N GLY A 86 21.92 13.01 30.85
CA GLY A 86 20.48 12.84 31.02
C GLY A 86 19.67 13.58 29.95
N GLY A 87 20.02 14.84 29.65
CA GLY A 87 19.38 15.62 28.59
C GLY A 87 19.54 14.99 27.21
N LEU A 88 20.75 14.50 26.90
CA LEU A 88 21.00 13.75 25.67
C LEU A 88 20.17 12.49 25.61
N TRP A 89 20.11 11.69 26.69
CA TRP A 89 19.28 10.47 26.72
C TRP A 89 17.80 10.76 26.45
N VAL A 90 17.23 11.83 27.03
CA VAL A 90 15.86 12.27 26.75
C VAL A 90 15.69 12.63 25.28
N LEU A 91 16.63 13.38 24.69
CA LEU A 91 16.60 13.69 23.25
C LEU A 91 16.67 12.44 22.38
N ARG A 92 17.42 11.39 22.78
CA ARG A 92 17.45 10.11 22.05
C ARG A 92 16.11 9.40 22.08
N VAL A 93 15.51 9.31 23.26
CA VAL A 93 14.19 8.67 23.41
C VAL A 93 13.16 9.43 22.59
N LEU A 94 13.15 10.76 22.64
CA LEU A 94 12.28 11.59 21.81
C LEU A 94 12.55 11.40 20.32
N GLY A 95 13.82 11.36 19.89
CA GLY A 95 14.20 11.12 18.50
C GLY A 95 13.77 9.75 17.98
N LEU A 96 13.96 8.70 18.79
CA LEU A 96 13.47 7.35 18.50
C LEU A 96 11.96 7.29 18.40
N LEU A 97 11.24 7.96 19.31
CA LEU A 97 9.77 8.04 19.27
C LEU A 97 9.28 8.77 18.02
N ILE A 98 9.89 9.90 17.68
CA ILE A 98 9.56 10.65 16.46
C ILE A 98 9.84 9.79 15.22
N ALA A 99 10.99 9.11 15.15
CA ALA A 99 11.34 8.24 14.03
C ALA A 99 10.38 7.05 13.92
N ALA A 100 10.01 6.43 15.03
CA ALA A 100 9.04 5.33 15.08
C ALA A 100 7.65 5.77 14.61
N LEU A 101 7.24 7.01 14.91
CA LEU A 101 5.97 7.59 14.45
C LEU A 101 6.03 8.05 12.98
N ALA A 102 7.15 8.62 12.55
CA ALA A 102 7.35 9.14 11.20
C ALA A 102 7.56 8.02 10.17
N SER A 103 8.20 6.92 10.57
CA SER A 103 8.49 5.77 9.70
C SER A 103 7.25 5.22 8.97
N PRO A 104 6.13 4.87 9.64
CA PRO A 104 4.95 4.37 8.95
C PRO A 104 4.30 5.41 8.02
N LEU A 105 4.37 6.71 8.35
CA LEU A 105 3.88 7.79 7.49
C LEU A 105 4.72 7.92 6.20
N ILE A 106 6.05 7.89 6.34
CA ILE A 106 6.98 7.92 5.21
C ILE A 106 6.82 6.67 4.36
N ALA A 107 6.74 5.49 4.98
CA ALA A 107 6.50 4.23 4.29
C ALA A 107 5.17 4.28 3.51
N PHE A 108 4.11 4.76 4.13
CA PHE A 108 2.81 4.92 3.48
C PHE A 108 2.88 5.87 2.28
N LEU A 109 3.56 7.02 2.42
CA LEU A 109 3.77 7.97 1.32
C LEU A 109 4.55 7.34 0.16
N LEU A 110 5.66 6.66 0.47
CA LEU A 110 6.50 6.00 -0.54
C LEU A 110 5.73 4.89 -1.25
N ILE A 111 5.00 4.06 -0.52
CA ILE A 111 4.12 3.04 -1.09
C ILE A 111 3.08 3.73 -1.99
N GLY A 112 2.42 4.79 -1.54
CA GLY A 112 1.41 5.50 -2.33
C GLY A 112 1.93 6.06 -3.66
N ILE A 113 3.21 6.43 -3.74
CA ILE A 113 3.86 6.92 -4.97
C ILE A 113 4.29 5.75 -5.87
N VAL A 114 4.90 4.73 -5.28
CA VAL A 114 5.57 3.64 -6.00
C VAL A 114 4.57 2.58 -6.48
N PHE A 115 3.54 2.33 -5.68
CA PHE A 115 2.55 1.29 -5.90
C PHE A 115 1.74 1.44 -7.20
N PRO A 116 1.22 2.62 -7.59
CA PRO A 116 0.47 2.77 -8.84
C PRO A 116 1.27 2.32 -10.07
N VAL A 117 2.57 2.64 -10.12
CA VAL A 117 3.47 2.25 -11.22
C VAL A 117 3.57 0.73 -11.35
N PHE A 118 3.72 0.05 -10.21
CA PHE A 118 3.80 -1.41 -10.19
C PHE A 118 2.45 -2.07 -10.44
N ALA A 119 1.37 -1.49 -9.92
CA ALA A 119 0.03 -1.99 -10.09
C ALA A 119 -0.37 -2.03 -11.58
N GLU A 120 -0.02 -0.98 -12.33
CA GLU A 120 -0.19 -0.94 -13.78
C GLU A 120 0.64 -2.04 -14.48
N THR A 121 1.91 -2.17 -14.12
CA THR A 121 2.82 -3.18 -14.71
C THR A 121 2.29 -4.61 -14.51
N LEU A 122 1.86 -4.94 -13.30
CA LEU A 122 1.32 -6.26 -12.95
C LEU A 122 -0.03 -6.52 -13.62
N PHE A 123 -0.90 -5.51 -13.66
CA PHE A 123 -2.17 -5.59 -14.38
C PHE A 123 -1.94 -5.92 -15.85
N PHE A 124 -1.05 -5.20 -16.53
CA PHE A 124 -0.77 -5.44 -17.94
C PHE A 124 -0.01 -6.73 -18.19
N ALA A 125 0.85 -7.18 -17.28
CA ALA A 125 1.45 -8.52 -17.35
C ALA A 125 0.35 -9.58 -17.39
N GLY A 126 -0.65 -9.50 -16.52
CA GLY A 126 -1.81 -10.40 -16.54
C GLY A 126 -2.66 -10.26 -17.81
N LEU A 127 -2.94 -9.02 -18.23
CA LEU A 127 -3.80 -8.75 -19.38
C LEU A 127 -3.19 -9.27 -20.68
N ARG A 128 -1.87 -9.15 -20.88
CA ARG A 128 -1.19 -9.67 -22.09
C ARG A 128 -1.34 -11.17 -22.25
N VAL A 129 -1.43 -11.91 -21.15
CA VAL A 129 -1.66 -13.38 -21.17
C VAL A 129 -3.09 -13.70 -21.60
N MET A 130 -4.06 -12.89 -21.19
CA MET A 130 -5.49 -13.18 -21.38
C MET A 130 -6.07 -12.58 -22.66
N ALA A 131 -5.62 -11.39 -23.05
CA ALA A 131 -6.13 -10.62 -24.18
C ALA A 131 -5.02 -9.69 -24.73
N PRO A 132 -4.04 -10.22 -25.49
CA PRO A 132 -2.86 -9.47 -25.92
C PRO A 132 -3.21 -8.26 -26.79
N LYS A 133 -4.13 -8.39 -27.76
CA LYS A 133 -4.58 -7.27 -28.61
C LYS A 133 -5.10 -6.10 -27.76
N ARG A 134 -5.93 -6.43 -26.77
CA ARG A 134 -6.54 -5.46 -25.87
C ARG A 134 -5.53 -4.81 -24.92
N ALA A 135 -4.50 -5.55 -24.51
CA ALA A 135 -3.39 -4.98 -23.74
C ALA A 135 -2.68 -3.88 -24.55
N HIS A 136 -2.37 -4.14 -25.82
CA HIS A 136 -1.72 -3.14 -26.69
C HIS A 136 -2.60 -1.91 -26.92
N GLU A 137 -3.90 -2.08 -27.15
CA GLU A 137 -4.86 -0.98 -27.31
C GLU A 137 -4.94 -0.09 -26.06
N LEU A 138 -5.01 -0.70 -24.87
CA LEU A 138 -5.10 0.03 -23.61
C LEU A 138 -3.78 0.69 -23.21
N GLU A 139 -2.62 0.08 -23.51
CA GLU A 139 -1.30 0.65 -23.22
C GLU A 139 -1.01 1.90 -24.04
N ALA A 140 -1.53 1.98 -25.27
CA ALA A 140 -1.38 3.15 -26.15
C ALA A 140 -2.15 4.39 -25.67
N ALA A 141 -3.09 4.23 -24.72
CA ALA A 141 -3.87 5.35 -24.21
C ALA A 141 -3.05 6.19 -23.20
N PRO A 142 -3.04 7.54 -23.33
CA PRO A 142 -2.20 8.44 -22.51
C PRO A 142 -2.57 8.51 -21.03
N GLY A 143 -3.64 7.84 -20.59
CA GLY A 143 -4.07 7.78 -19.18
C GLY A 143 -4.53 9.13 -18.61
N LEU A 144 -4.89 9.15 -17.32
CA LEU A 144 -5.24 10.38 -16.61
C LEU A 144 -4.01 11.01 -15.93
N ALA A 145 -3.90 12.33 -15.99
CA ALA A 145 -2.86 13.08 -15.29
C ALA A 145 -3.05 13.04 -13.76
N PHE A 146 -1.93 13.02 -13.03
CA PHE A 146 -1.85 12.80 -11.58
C PHE A 146 -2.37 13.98 -10.72
N LEU A 147 -2.26 15.23 -11.19
CA LEU A 147 -2.52 16.43 -10.37
C LEU A 147 -4.00 16.64 -9.94
N PRO A 148 -5.02 16.46 -10.79
CA PRO A 148 -6.42 16.59 -10.37
C PRO A 148 -6.86 15.56 -9.31
N SER A 149 -6.10 14.47 -9.16
CA SER A 149 -6.37 13.35 -8.25
C SER A 149 -6.05 13.68 -6.78
N LEU A 150 -5.15 14.63 -6.52
CA LEU A 150 -4.77 15.03 -5.15
C LEU A 150 -5.89 15.80 -4.44
N TRP A 151 -6.55 16.75 -5.13
CA TRP A 151 -7.71 17.47 -4.58
C TRP A 151 -8.90 16.55 -4.31
N LYS A 152 -9.09 15.57 -5.20
CA LYS A 152 -10.10 14.52 -5.04
C LYS A 152 -9.82 13.66 -3.80
N SER A 153 -8.56 13.33 -3.52
CA SER A 153 -8.15 12.57 -2.33
C SER A 153 -8.48 13.31 -1.04
N LEU A 154 -8.25 14.63 -1.00
CA LEU A 154 -8.62 15.48 0.15
C LEU A 154 -10.14 15.49 0.39
N ARG A 155 -10.95 15.61 -0.66
CA ARG A 155 -12.42 15.59 -0.56
C ARG A 155 -12.97 14.22 -0.16
N LEU A 156 -12.29 13.14 -0.57
CA LEU A 156 -12.58 11.76 -0.16
C LEU A 156 -12.30 11.57 1.33
N LEU A 157 -11.22 12.15 1.84
CA LEU A 157 -10.86 12.09 3.27
C LEU A 157 -11.91 12.77 4.15
N LEU A 158 -12.45 13.92 3.70
CA LEU A 158 -13.58 14.59 4.37
C LEU A 158 -14.88 13.76 4.34
N HIS A 159 -15.19 13.10 3.22
CA HIS A 159 -16.35 12.21 3.15
C HIS A 159 -16.17 10.97 4.03
N LEU A 160 -14.95 10.40 4.08
CA LEU A 160 -14.62 9.26 4.92
C LEU A 160 -14.80 9.60 6.41
N LEU A 161 -14.44 10.82 6.82
CA LEU A 161 -14.69 11.32 8.16
C LEU A 161 -16.20 11.38 8.48
N GLY A 162 -17.02 11.85 7.54
CA GLY A 162 -18.49 11.81 7.68
C GLY A 162 -19.05 10.39 7.78
N TYR A 163 -18.59 9.48 6.91
CA TYR A 163 -19.02 8.08 6.94
C TYR A 163 -18.61 7.35 8.21
N THR A 164 -17.43 7.64 8.75
CA THR A 164 -16.97 7.05 10.01
C THR A 164 -17.82 7.50 11.20
N VAL A 165 -18.23 8.78 11.24
CA VAL A 165 -19.19 9.26 12.24
C VAL A 165 -20.55 8.56 12.11
N ILE A 166 -21.08 8.41 10.89
CA ILE A 166 -22.36 7.71 10.67
C ILE A 166 -22.25 6.22 11.04
N ALA A 167 -21.17 5.56 10.65
CA ALA A 167 -20.92 4.16 11.00
C ALA A 167 -20.78 3.95 12.51
N LEU A 168 -20.14 4.89 13.21
CA LEU A 168 -20.05 4.90 14.67
C LEU A 168 -21.44 4.99 15.30
N LEU A 169 -22.28 5.91 14.84
CA LEU A 169 -23.65 6.08 15.33
C LEU A 169 -24.52 4.83 15.07
N LEU A 170 -24.39 4.21 13.89
CA LEU A 170 -25.07 2.96 13.56
C LEU A 170 -24.55 1.77 14.39
N GLY A 171 -23.28 1.77 14.77
CA GLY A 171 -22.66 0.74 15.59
C GLY A 171 -23.21 0.66 17.02
N ILE A 172 -23.88 1.71 17.49
CA ILE A 172 -24.53 1.75 18.82
C ILE A 172 -25.81 0.90 18.85
N ILE A 173 -26.38 0.55 17.69
CA ILE A 173 -27.59 -0.28 17.60
C ILE A 173 -27.20 -1.78 17.68
N PRO A 174 -27.51 -2.51 18.76
CA PRO A 174 -26.91 -3.83 19.05
C PRO A 174 -27.12 -4.89 17.96
N VAL A 175 -28.27 -4.90 17.28
CA VAL A 175 -28.58 -5.90 16.24
C VAL A 175 -28.09 -5.46 14.85
N VAL A 176 -28.21 -4.16 14.54
CA VAL A 176 -27.78 -3.60 13.25
C VAL A 176 -26.25 -3.53 13.19
N GLY A 177 -25.60 -3.08 14.25
CA GLY A 177 -24.14 -2.99 14.32
C GLY A 177 -23.45 -4.36 14.24
N VAL A 178 -23.98 -5.38 14.92
CA VAL A 178 -23.31 -6.68 15.04
C VAL A 178 -23.56 -7.59 13.83
N VAL A 179 -24.74 -7.55 13.21
CA VAL A 179 -25.06 -8.45 12.08
C VAL A 179 -24.97 -7.74 10.74
N LEU A 180 -25.66 -6.60 10.58
CA LEU A 180 -25.64 -5.84 9.33
C LEU A 180 -24.28 -5.17 9.09
N GLY A 181 -23.63 -4.69 10.15
CA GLY A 181 -22.31 -4.04 10.07
C GLY A 181 -21.27 -4.89 9.34
N PRO A 182 -20.93 -6.12 9.82
CA PRO A 182 -19.96 -6.98 9.17
C PRO A 182 -20.36 -7.38 7.75
N VAL A 183 -21.64 -7.61 7.46
CA VAL A 183 -22.11 -7.97 6.11
C VAL A 183 -21.91 -6.81 5.14
N VAL A 184 -22.30 -5.59 5.53
CA VAL A 184 -22.12 -4.38 4.73
C VAL A 184 -20.64 -4.06 4.56
N GLN A 185 -19.84 -4.22 5.61
CA GLN A 185 -18.39 -4.06 5.56
C GLN A 185 -17.75 -5.06 4.60
N PHE A 186 -18.08 -6.34 4.72
CA PHE A 186 -17.55 -7.41 3.86
C PHE A 186 -17.91 -7.16 2.39
N TRP A 187 -19.17 -6.82 2.12
CA TRP A 187 -19.63 -6.43 0.79
C TRP A 187 -18.90 -5.19 0.26
N GLY A 188 -18.80 -4.14 1.09
CA GLY A 188 -18.16 -2.88 0.74
C GLY A 188 -16.67 -3.07 0.43
N THR A 189 -15.93 -3.74 1.31
CA THR A 189 -14.50 -4.01 1.14
C THR A 189 -14.25 -4.89 -0.08
N GLY A 190 -15.03 -5.95 -0.29
CA GLY A 190 -14.92 -6.77 -1.50
C GLY A 190 -15.16 -5.96 -2.78
N LYS A 191 -16.18 -5.10 -2.78
CA LYS A 191 -16.48 -4.21 -3.92
C LYS A 191 -15.36 -3.21 -4.19
N VAL A 192 -14.87 -2.53 -3.14
CA VAL A 192 -13.81 -1.53 -3.22
C VAL A 192 -12.52 -2.17 -3.68
N LEU A 193 -12.13 -3.32 -3.12
CA LEU A 193 -10.93 -4.03 -3.55
C LEU A 193 -11.01 -4.42 -5.03
N GLY A 194 -12.13 -4.98 -5.49
CA GLY A 194 -12.30 -5.28 -6.92
C GLY A 194 -12.24 -4.03 -7.81
N TRP A 195 -12.70 -2.88 -7.31
CA TRP A 195 -12.61 -1.60 -8.03
C TRP A 195 -11.17 -1.12 -8.11
N GLU A 196 -10.46 -1.07 -6.98
CA GLU A 196 -9.07 -0.63 -6.90
C GLU A 196 -8.12 -1.48 -7.75
N LEU A 197 -8.32 -2.80 -7.77
CA LEU A 197 -7.53 -3.70 -8.62
C LEU A 197 -7.73 -3.43 -10.13
N LEU A 198 -8.84 -2.80 -10.53
CA LEU A 198 -9.12 -2.34 -11.89
C LEU A 198 -8.75 -0.87 -12.16
N ASP A 199 -8.13 -0.17 -11.20
CA ASP A 199 -7.72 1.23 -11.40
C ASP A 199 -6.84 1.44 -12.65
N PRO A 200 -5.86 0.57 -12.99
CA PRO A 200 -5.10 0.73 -14.23
C PRO A 200 -5.97 0.73 -15.50
N TYR A 201 -7.02 -0.10 -15.52
CA TYR A 201 -7.97 -0.12 -16.63
C TYR A 201 -8.75 1.20 -16.72
N PHE A 202 -9.27 1.69 -15.60
CA PHE A 202 -10.04 2.93 -15.57
C PHE A 202 -9.18 4.16 -15.91
N SER A 203 -7.93 4.17 -15.45
CA SER A 203 -6.94 5.18 -15.79
C SER A 203 -6.70 5.23 -17.30
N LYS A 204 -6.44 4.09 -17.95
CA LYS A 204 -6.21 4.02 -19.40
C LYS A 204 -7.44 4.32 -20.24
N ARG A 205 -8.64 4.09 -19.70
CA ARG A 205 -9.91 4.52 -20.31
C ARG A 205 -10.26 5.97 -20.04
N SER A 206 -9.40 6.72 -19.33
CA SER A 206 -9.65 8.10 -18.92
C SER A 206 -10.95 8.28 -18.13
N MET A 207 -11.42 7.23 -17.44
CA MET A 207 -12.68 7.27 -16.70
C MET A 207 -12.49 8.07 -15.41
N ARG A 208 -13.22 9.18 -15.27
CA ARG A 208 -13.28 9.95 -14.03
C ARG A 208 -14.09 9.22 -12.96
N TYR A 209 -13.88 9.60 -11.70
CA TYR A 209 -14.52 8.95 -10.55
C TYR A 209 -16.04 8.79 -10.63
N PRO A 210 -16.84 9.80 -11.07
CA PRO A 210 -18.29 9.62 -11.16
C PRO A 210 -18.66 8.49 -12.14
N ALA A 211 -18.02 8.45 -13.30
CA ALA A 211 -18.21 7.41 -14.30
C ALA A 211 -17.75 6.04 -13.79
N GLN A 212 -16.61 5.97 -13.09
CA GLN A 212 -16.16 4.72 -12.45
C GLN A 212 -17.17 4.24 -11.40
N ARG A 213 -17.66 5.13 -10.52
CA ARG A 213 -18.62 4.81 -9.46
C ARG A 213 -19.92 4.26 -10.05
N GLU A 214 -20.41 4.86 -11.14
CA GLU A 214 -21.59 4.38 -11.86
C GLU A 214 -21.32 3.02 -12.53
N TYR A 215 -20.19 2.88 -13.23
CA TYR A 215 -19.80 1.64 -13.90
C TYR A 215 -19.67 0.45 -12.93
N VAL A 216 -19.02 0.67 -11.78
CA VAL A 216 -18.85 -0.30 -10.69
C VAL A 216 -20.17 -0.52 -9.95
N GLY A 217 -20.99 0.52 -9.79
CA GLY A 217 -22.32 0.46 -9.21
C GLY A 217 -23.24 -0.50 -9.94
N ALA A 218 -23.33 -0.35 -11.27
CA ALA A 218 -24.13 -1.20 -12.15
C ALA A 218 -23.70 -2.68 -12.13
N ARG A 219 -22.44 -2.95 -11.74
CA ARG A 219 -21.83 -4.28 -11.77
C ARG A 219 -21.42 -4.78 -10.38
N GLY A 220 -22.02 -4.23 -9.32
CA GLY A 220 -21.59 -4.43 -7.93
C GLY A 220 -21.33 -5.88 -7.53
N PHE A 221 -22.23 -6.81 -7.88
CA PHE A 221 -22.06 -8.23 -7.58
C PHE A 221 -20.83 -8.88 -8.25
N ALA A 222 -20.42 -8.41 -9.43
CA ALA A 222 -19.23 -8.93 -10.12
C ALA A 222 -17.96 -8.47 -9.39
N PHE A 223 -17.89 -7.18 -9.05
CA PHE A 223 -16.80 -6.60 -8.27
C PHE A 223 -16.66 -7.24 -6.89
N VAL A 224 -17.78 -7.40 -6.16
CA VAL A 224 -17.79 -8.09 -4.86
C VAL A 224 -17.31 -9.52 -5.00
N GLY A 225 -17.90 -10.29 -5.93
CA GLY A 225 -17.51 -11.68 -6.14
C GLY A 225 -16.03 -11.84 -6.48
N PHE A 226 -15.45 -10.90 -7.22
CA PHE A 226 -14.03 -10.90 -7.56
C PHE A 226 -13.14 -10.48 -6.40
N GLY A 227 -13.49 -9.41 -5.69
CA GLY A 227 -12.66 -8.87 -4.62
C GLY A 227 -12.69 -9.71 -3.35
N LEU A 228 -13.79 -10.41 -3.04
CA LEU A 228 -13.92 -11.15 -1.77
C LEU A 228 -12.86 -12.24 -1.53
N PRO A 229 -12.56 -13.14 -2.50
CA PRO A 229 -11.47 -14.11 -2.33
C PRO A 229 -10.14 -13.41 -2.03
N TRP A 230 -9.84 -12.31 -2.74
CA TRP A 230 -8.63 -11.53 -2.51
C TRP A 230 -8.66 -10.83 -1.17
N MET A 231 -9.79 -10.29 -0.74
CA MET A 231 -9.92 -9.65 0.57
C MET A 231 -9.57 -10.63 1.70
N LEU A 232 -10.06 -11.87 1.63
CA LEU A 232 -9.75 -12.90 2.62
C LEU A 232 -8.26 -13.26 2.62
N VAL A 233 -7.66 -13.39 1.45
CA VAL A 233 -6.23 -13.69 1.29
C VAL A 233 -5.35 -12.53 1.79
N LEU A 234 -5.73 -11.29 1.44
CA LEU A 234 -5.00 -10.08 1.80
C LEU A 234 -5.16 -9.71 3.28
N ALA A 235 -6.20 -10.19 3.95
CA ALA A 235 -6.39 -10.02 5.39
C ALA A 235 -5.38 -10.83 6.22
N ILE A 236 -4.68 -11.80 5.63
CA ILE A 236 -3.66 -12.58 6.33
C ILE A 236 -2.40 -11.72 6.49
N PRO A 237 -1.94 -11.41 7.72
CA PRO A 237 -0.74 -10.61 7.93
C PRO A 237 0.48 -11.24 7.26
N VAL A 238 1.41 -10.42 6.77
CA VAL A 238 2.62 -10.80 6.02
C VAL A 238 2.34 -11.42 4.64
N ILE A 239 1.42 -12.39 4.56
CA ILE A 239 1.03 -13.06 3.32
C ILE A 239 0.28 -12.11 2.38
N GLY A 240 -0.61 -11.28 2.92
CA GLY A 240 -1.43 -10.36 2.12
C GLY A 240 -0.58 -9.41 1.26
N PRO A 241 0.34 -8.62 1.83
CA PRO A 241 1.21 -7.76 1.06
C PRO A 241 2.01 -8.48 -0.03
N LEU A 242 2.46 -9.71 0.23
CA LEU A 242 3.17 -10.52 -0.77
C LEU A 242 2.23 -10.92 -1.91
N LEU A 243 1.00 -11.35 -1.61
CA LEU A 243 0.05 -11.81 -2.63
C LEU A 243 -0.69 -10.70 -3.37
N PHE A 244 -0.56 -9.44 -2.94
CA PHE A 244 -1.17 -8.30 -3.63
C PHE A 244 -0.78 -8.25 -5.11
N GLY A 245 0.48 -8.53 -5.44
CA GLY A 245 0.92 -8.48 -6.84
C GLY A 245 0.22 -9.52 -7.73
N LEU A 246 -0.12 -10.69 -7.16
CA LEU A 246 -0.92 -11.71 -7.85
C LEU A 246 -2.39 -11.30 -7.93
N ALA A 247 -2.93 -10.63 -6.91
CA ALA A 247 -4.27 -10.05 -6.96
C ALA A 247 -4.40 -9.08 -8.13
N GLN A 248 -3.44 -8.17 -8.26
CA GLN A 248 -3.37 -7.20 -9.35
C GLN A 248 -3.24 -7.88 -10.72
N ALA A 249 -2.35 -8.87 -10.85
CA ALA A 249 -2.18 -9.62 -12.10
C ALA A 249 -3.42 -10.46 -12.48
N SER A 250 -4.28 -10.79 -11.51
CA SER A 250 -5.54 -11.50 -11.76
C SER A 250 -6.70 -10.60 -12.19
N ALA A 251 -6.64 -9.30 -11.87
CA ALA A 251 -7.69 -8.32 -12.15
C ALA A 251 -8.14 -8.23 -13.63
N PRO A 252 -7.26 -8.37 -14.63
CA PRO A 252 -7.66 -8.48 -16.03
C PRO A 252 -8.70 -9.57 -16.31
N ALA A 253 -8.74 -10.64 -15.50
CA ALA A 253 -9.73 -11.70 -15.65
C ALA A 253 -11.16 -11.21 -15.39
N LEU A 254 -11.35 -10.30 -14.42
CA LEU A 254 -12.65 -9.67 -14.18
C LEU A 254 -13.09 -8.89 -15.42
N LEU A 255 -12.18 -8.10 -15.98
CA LEU A 255 -12.42 -7.31 -17.19
C LEU A 255 -12.80 -8.20 -18.37
N VAL A 256 -11.92 -9.15 -18.74
CA VAL A 256 -12.04 -9.94 -19.97
C VAL A 256 -13.15 -10.99 -19.88
N ARG A 257 -13.46 -11.54 -18.69
CA ARG A 257 -14.41 -12.65 -18.57
C ARG A 257 -15.80 -12.24 -18.13
N VAL A 258 -15.93 -11.08 -17.48
CA VAL A 258 -17.20 -10.70 -16.84
C VAL A 258 -17.69 -9.35 -17.28
N LEU A 259 -16.81 -8.33 -17.28
CA LEU A 259 -17.25 -6.96 -17.54
C LEU A 259 -17.41 -6.68 -19.03
N GLU A 260 -16.44 -7.11 -19.83
CA GLU A 260 -16.37 -6.84 -21.27
C GLU A 260 -15.90 -8.10 -22.01
N PRO A 261 -16.70 -9.18 -21.98
CA PRO A 261 -16.37 -10.43 -22.66
C PRO A 261 -16.23 -10.22 -24.17
N PRO A 262 -15.29 -10.90 -24.85
CA PRO A 262 -15.16 -10.80 -26.30
C PRO A 262 -16.48 -11.18 -26.99
N GLN A 263 -16.88 -10.41 -28.00
CA GLN A 263 -18.19 -10.52 -28.67
C GLN A 263 -18.38 -11.83 -29.48
N SER A 264 -17.43 -12.77 -29.49
CA SER A 264 -17.44 -13.95 -30.37
C SER A 264 -18.44 -15.07 -30.00
N ALA A 265 -19.45 -14.80 -29.18
CA ALA A 265 -20.48 -15.79 -28.80
C ALA A 265 -21.92 -15.31 -29.05
N ALA A 266 -22.11 -14.08 -29.53
CA ALA A 266 -23.45 -13.50 -29.77
C ALA A 266 -23.81 -13.37 -31.26
N GLU A 267 -22.88 -13.66 -32.17
CA GLU A 267 -23.08 -13.58 -33.63
C GLU A 267 -23.07 -14.96 -34.31
N SER A 268 -23.18 -16.05 -33.53
CA SER A 268 -23.22 -17.43 -34.03
C SER A 268 -24.52 -18.17 -33.68
N GLU A 269 -25.62 -17.44 -33.49
CA GLU A 269 -27.01 -17.93 -33.54
C GLU A 269 -27.76 -17.21 -34.66
#